data_AF-A0A2V3W411-F1
#
_entry.id   AF-A0A2V3W411-F1
#
_cell.length_a   1.000
_cell.length_b   1.000
_cell.length_c   1.000
_cell.angle_alpha   90.00
_cell.angle_beta   90.00
_cell.angle_gamma   90.00
#
_symmetry.space_group_name_H-M   'P 1'
#
loop_
_entity.id
_entity.type
_entity.pdbx_description
1 polymer ?
#
loop_
_entity_poly.entity_id
_entity_poly.type
_entity_poly.pdbx_seq_one_letter_code
_entity_poly.pdbx_strand_id
1 'polypeptide(L)'
;MINFVALLSGIVFGLGIILSGMVNPAIVLAFLDIAGSWDAALLWVMGGAVTVGMIAFALARKRTHSYLGTPIHIPAITKIDRNLLAGSFIFGIGWGIAGMCPGPAVVLVGAGSAEASIFLIAMLLGMGIYETLQARR
;
A
#
# COMPACT_ATOMS: atom_id res chain seq x y z
N MET A 1 12.12 -12.48 -18.16
CA MET A 1 10.64 -12.39 -18.25
C MET A 1 10.01 -11.77 -17.00
N ILE A 2 10.39 -12.20 -15.79
CA ILE A 2 9.82 -11.67 -14.52
C ILE A 2 9.91 -10.14 -14.43
N ASN A 3 11.09 -9.54 -14.66
CA ASN A 3 11.26 -8.08 -14.57
C ASN A 3 10.38 -7.31 -15.55
N PHE A 4 10.14 -7.88 -16.75
CA PHE A 4 9.26 -7.28 -17.74
C PHE A 4 7.79 -7.30 -17.29
N VAL A 5 7.33 -8.42 -16.74
CA VAL A 5 5.97 -8.53 -16.17
C VAL A 5 5.82 -7.64 -14.93
N ALA A 6 6.86 -7.50 -14.10
CA ALA A 6 6.87 -6.60 -12.96
C ALA A 6 6.76 -5.13 -13.41
N LEU A 7 7.50 -4.73 -14.45
CA LEU A 7 7.40 -3.40 -15.03
C LEU A 7 6.00 -3.11 -15.57
N LEU A 8 5.44 -4.04 -16.36
CA LEU A 8 4.07 -3.90 -16.87
C LEU A 8 3.04 -3.80 -15.75
N SER A 9 3.16 -4.64 -14.72
CA SER A 9 2.30 -4.59 -13.53
C SER A 9 2.41 -3.24 -12.81
N GLY A 10 3.62 -2.69 -12.69
CA GLY A 10 3.86 -1.38 -12.11
C GLY A 10 3.23 -0.24 -12.92
N ILE A 11 3.32 -0.30 -14.25
CA ILE A 11 2.67 0.68 -15.14
C ILE A 11 1.14 0.60 -14.99
N VAL A 12 0.56 -0.61 -15.01
CA VAL A 12 -0.89 -0.80 -14.84
C VAL A 12 -1.34 -0.29 -13.47
N PHE A 13 -0.58 -0.58 -12.41
CA PHE A 13 -0.88 -0.09 -11.06
C PHE A 13 -0.80 1.44 -10.96
N GLY A 14 0.25 2.06 -11.50
CA GLY A 14 0.41 3.51 -11.52
C GLY A 14 -0.70 4.20 -12.30
N LEU A 15 -1.04 3.69 -13.49
CA LEU A 15 -2.18 4.18 -14.28
C LEU A 15 -3.50 4.03 -13.52
N GLY A 16 -3.72 2.90 -12.84
CA GLY A 16 -4.91 2.71 -11.99
C GLY A 16 -5.01 3.73 -10.86
N ILE A 17 -3.90 4.06 -10.20
CA ILE A 17 -3.86 5.09 -9.15
C ILE A 17 -4.17 6.48 -9.71
N ILE A 18 -3.63 6.82 -10.90
CA ILE A 18 -3.90 8.11 -11.55
C ILE A 18 -5.37 8.20 -11.96
N LEU A 19 -5.90 7.16 -12.63
CA LEU A 19 -7.28 7.13 -13.13
C LEU A 19 -8.32 7.11 -12.02
N SER A 20 -8.01 6.49 -10.87
CA SER A 20 -8.89 6.48 -9.69
C SER A 20 -8.89 7.80 -8.91
N GLY A 21 -8.03 8.76 -9.25
CA GLY A 21 -7.91 10.04 -8.53
C GLY A 21 -7.16 9.94 -7.20
N MET A 22 -6.72 8.73 -6.81
CA MET A 22 -6.04 8.43 -5.54
C MET A 22 -4.69 9.13 -5.36
N VAL A 23 -4.19 9.80 -6.40
CA VAL A 23 -3.04 10.72 -6.33
C VAL A 23 -3.34 11.99 -5.53
N ASN A 24 -4.61 12.35 -5.33
CA ASN A 24 -4.99 13.54 -4.58
C ASN A 24 -5.18 13.21 -3.09
N PRO A 25 -4.34 13.74 -2.18
CA PRO A 25 -4.48 13.52 -0.73
C PRO A 25 -5.83 14.00 -0.17
N ALA A 26 -6.46 14.98 -0.82
CA ALA A 26 -7.76 15.49 -0.38
C ALA A 26 -8.86 14.43 -0.45
N ILE A 27 -8.80 13.48 -1.39
CA ILE A 27 -9.78 12.39 -1.48
C ILE A 27 -9.65 11.45 -0.27
N VAL A 28 -8.42 11.19 0.13
CA VAL A 28 -8.13 10.35 1.30
C VAL A 28 -8.58 11.04 2.58
N LEU A 29 -8.28 12.34 2.73
CA LEU A 29 -8.70 13.12 3.89
C LEU A 29 -10.21 13.26 3.96
N ALA A 30 -10.89 13.50 2.83
CA ALA A 30 -12.35 13.58 2.75
C ALA A 30 -13.01 12.26 3.15
N PHE A 31 -12.42 11.11 2.84
CA PHE A 31 -12.92 9.83 3.33
C PHE A 31 -12.85 9.69 4.86
N LEU A 32 -11.84 10.30 5.50
CA LEU A 32 -11.69 10.27 6.96
C LEU A 32 -12.52 11.33 7.67
N ASP A 33 -12.93 12.38 6.97
CA ASP A 33 -13.77 13.45 7.50
C ASP A 33 -15.25 13.05 7.52
N ILE A 34 -15.58 12.05 8.35
CA ILE A 34 -16.95 11.51 8.51
C ILE A 34 -17.93 12.58 9.03
N ALA A 35 -17.43 13.60 9.74
CA ALA A 35 -18.24 14.67 10.32
C ALA A 35 -18.41 15.88 9.38
N GLY A 36 -17.69 15.93 8.26
CA GLY A 36 -17.68 17.04 7.31
C GLY A 36 -18.03 16.62 5.90
N SER A 37 -17.15 16.90 4.93
CA SER A 37 -17.40 16.64 3.51
C SER A 37 -17.01 15.23 3.11
N TRP A 38 -17.70 14.24 3.68
CA TRP A 38 -17.35 12.84 3.52
C TRP A 38 -17.47 12.34 2.07
N ASP A 39 -16.40 11.73 1.55
CA ASP A 39 -16.34 11.16 0.20
C ASP A 39 -16.10 9.63 0.23
N ALA A 40 -17.00 8.87 -0.39
CA ALA A 40 -16.95 7.41 -0.47
C ALA A 40 -15.99 6.86 -1.55
N ALA A 41 -15.32 7.71 -2.34
CA ALA A 41 -14.44 7.29 -3.42
C ALA A 41 -13.36 6.29 -2.96
N LEU A 42 -12.74 6.53 -1.80
CA LEU A 42 -11.72 5.62 -1.25
C LEU A 42 -12.30 4.23 -0.95
N LEU A 43 -13.54 4.16 -0.45
CA LEU A 43 -14.20 2.89 -0.12
C LEU A 43 -14.43 2.04 -1.37
N TRP A 44 -14.81 2.65 -2.49
CA TRP A 44 -14.98 1.94 -3.75
C TRP A 44 -13.66 1.42 -4.32
N VAL A 45 -12.61 2.27 -4.30
CA VAL A 45 -11.29 1.88 -4.80
C VAL A 45 -10.67 0.79 -3.94
N MET A 46 -10.64 0.97 -2.61
CA MET A 46 -10.11 -0.03 -1.69
C MET A 46 -10.96 -1.30 -1.69
N GLY A 47 -12.29 -1.19 -1.68
CA GLY A 47 -13.20 -2.34 -1.71
C GLY A 47 -13.03 -3.17 -2.99
N GLY A 48 -12.86 -2.51 -4.14
CA GLY A 48 -12.53 -3.18 -5.41
C GLY A 48 -11.18 -3.88 -5.37
N ALA A 49 -10.14 -3.18 -4.92
CA ALA A 49 -8.78 -3.73 -4.82
C ALA A 49 -8.72 -4.93 -3.86
N VAL A 50 -9.37 -4.84 -2.69
CA VAL A 50 -9.43 -5.92 -1.69
C VAL A 50 -10.19 -7.11 -2.25
N THR A 51 -11.35 -6.90 -2.89
CA THR A 51 -12.13 -8.00 -3.50
C THR A 51 -11.34 -8.75 -4.56
N VAL A 52 -10.72 -8.03 -5.50
CA VAL A 52 -9.88 -8.64 -6.55
C VAL A 52 -8.68 -9.36 -5.94
N GLY A 53 -8.02 -8.74 -4.95
CA GLY A 53 -6.91 -9.32 -4.21
C GLY A 53 -7.30 -10.61 -3.50
N MET A 54 -8.43 -10.63 -2.79
CA MET A 54 -8.92 -11.83 -2.10
C MET A 54 -9.12 -13.00 -3.07
N ILE A 55 -9.73 -12.75 -4.23
CA ILE A 55 -9.91 -13.79 -5.26
C ILE A 55 -8.55 -14.29 -5.76
N ALA A 56 -7.63 -13.37 -6.08
CA ALA A 56 -6.29 -13.71 -6.56
C ALA A 56 -5.49 -14.54 -5.53
N PHE A 57 -5.51 -14.16 -4.25
CA PHE A 57 -4.84 -14.88 -3.17
C PHE A 57 -5.51 -16.23 -2.90
N ALA A 58 -6.84 -16.34 -2.98
CA ALA A 58 -7.55 -17.60 -2.82
C ALA A 58 -7.19 -18.61 -3.93
N LEU A 59 -7.04 -18.14 -5.16
CA LEU A 59 -6.55 -18.94 -6.30
C LEU A 59 -5.07 -19.30 -6.12
N ALA A 60 -4.23 -18.35 -5.70
CA ALA A 60 -2.80 -18.56 -5.49
C ALA A 60 -2.51 -19.58 -4.39
N ARG A 61 -3.33 -19.64 -3.33
CA ARG A 61 -3.20 -20.60 -2.23
C ARG A 61 -3.29 -22.07 -2.67
N LYS A 62 -3.88 -22.33 -3.83
CA LYS A 62 -3.97 -23.68 -4.43
C LYS A 62 -2.72 -24.08 -5.23
N ARG A 63 -1.73 -23.19 -5.34
CA ARG A 63 -0.52 -23.41 -6.16
C ARG A 63 0.75 -23.24 -5.33
N THR A 64 1.79 -23.98 -5.72
CA THR A 64 3.14 -23.88 -5.16
C THR A 64 4.04 -22.94 -5.97
N HIS A 65 3.78 -22.81 -7.28
CA HIS A 65 4.51 -21.92 -8.20
C HIS A 65 3.57 -20.92 -8.87
N SER A 66 4.12 -19.73 -9.17
CA SER A 66 3.48 -18.72 -10.00
C SER A 66 3.47 -19.15 -11.47
N TYR A 67 2.69 -18.46 -12.30
CA TYR A 67 2.71 -18.66 -13.76
C TYR A 67 4.08 -18.38 -14.40
N LEU A 68 4.95 -17.65 -13.70
CA LEU A 68 6.31 -17.35 -14.11
C LEU A 68 7.34 -18.36 -13.56
N GLY A 69 6.89 -19.41 -12.87
CA GLY A 69 7.73 -20.47 -12.30
C GLY A 69 8.33 -20.15 -10.92
N THR A 70 8.09 -18.96 -10.37
CA THR A 70 8.62 -18.58 -9.06
C THR A 70 7.84 -19.23 -7.91
N PRO A 71 8.51 -19.64 -6.81
CA PRO A 71 7.81 -20.17 -5.64
C PRO A 71 6.88 -19.11 -5.03
N ILE A 72 5.64 -19.51 -4.73
CA ILE A 72 4.67 -18.66 -4.05
C ILE A 72 4.88 -18.82 -2.53
N HIS A 73 5.25 -17.73 -1.86
CA HIS A 73 5.38 -17.67 -0.41
C HIS A 73 4.18 -16.93 0.19
N ILE A 74 3.16 -17.66 0.62
CA ILE A 74 2.04 -17.09 1.37
C ILE A 74 2.35 -17.23 2.87
N PRO A 75 2.39 -16.13 3.65
CA PRO A 75 2.64 -16.20 5.09
C PRO A 75 1.59 -17.07 5.79
N ALA A 76 2.06 -18.01 6.62
CA ALA A 76 1.19 -18.84 7.46
C ALA A 76 0.89 -18.21 8.82
N ILE A 77 1.51 -17.07 9.13
CA ILE A 77 1.35 -16.37 10.41
C ILE A 77 -0.02 -15.70 10.44
N THR A 78 -0.87 -16.18 11.34
CA THR A 78 -2.21 -15.63 11.61
C THR A 78 -2.32 -15.01 13.01
N LYS A 79 -1.24 -15.06 13.80
CA LYS A 79 -1.24 -14.52 15.17
C LYS A 79 -1.17 -13.01 15.13
N ILE A 80 -2.15 -12.37 15.76
CA ILE A 80 -2.11 -10.94 16.04
C ILE A 80 -1.26 -10.75 17.29
N ASP A 81 -0.09 -10.13 17.15
CA ASP A 81 0.80 -9.82 18.26
C ASP A 81 0.73 -8.33 18.64
N ARG A 82 1.30 -8.00 19.81
CA ARG A 82 1.29 -6.61 20.32
C ARG A 82 2.07 -5.66 19.40
N ASN A 83 3.09 -6.16 18.70
CA ASN A 83 3.88 -5.37 17.78
C ASN A 83 3.06 -4.99 16.53
N LEU A 84 2.28 -5.93 15.98
CA LEU A 84 1.38 -5.67 14.86
C LEU A 84 0.31 -4.65 15.24
N LEU A 85 -0.30 -4.78 16.42
CA LEU A 85 -1.30 -3.82 16.89
C LEU A 85 -0.70 -2.42 17.06
N ALA A 86 0.44 -2.31 17.75
CA ALA A 86 1.11 -1.03 17.97
C ALA A 86 1.57 -0.41 16.64
N GLY A 87 2.17 -1.20 15.75
CA GLY A 87 2.63 -0.76 14.44
C GLY A 87 1.48 -0.30 13.55
N SER A 88 0.38 -1.05 13.51
CA SER A 88 -0.82 -0.69 12.72
C SER A 88 -1.45 0.60 13.22
N PHE A 89 -1.45 0.83 14.53
CA PHE A 89 -1.97 2.06 15.13
C PHE A 89 -1.11 3.28 14.77
N ILE A 90 0.22 3.18 14.93
CA ILE A 90 1.16 4.25 14.59
C ILE A 90 1.11 4.55 13.08
N PHE A 91 1.09 3.51 12.24
CA PHE A 91 0.96 3.64 10.80
C PHE A 91 -0.36 4.32 10.40
N GLY A 92 -1.47 3.93 11.02
CA GLY A 92 -2.79 4.52 10.79
C GLY A 92 -2.84 6.01 11.14
N ILE A 93 -2.23 6.42 12.26
CA ILE A 93 -2.10 7.84 12.64
C ILE A 93 -1.29 8.61 11.59
N GLY A 94 -0.12 8.09 11.20
CA GLY A 94 0.73 8.75 10.21
C GLY A 94 0.03 8.91 8.86
N TRP A 95 -0.65 7.85 8.41
CA TRP A 95 -1.44 7.87 7.19
C TRP A 95 -2.60 8.87 7.24
N GLY A 96 -3.33 8.93 8.37
CA GLY A 96 -4.45 9.86 8.55
C GLY A 96 -4.02 11.33 8.59
N ILE A 97 -2.85 11.62 9.17
CA ILE A 97 -2.29 12.98 9.19
C ILE A 97 -1.76 13.38 7.81
N ALA A 98 -1.05 12.46 7.13
CA ALA A 98 -0.44 12.75 5.84
C ALA A 98 -1.46 12.76 4.68
N GLY A 99 -2.60 12.07 4.83
CA GLY A 99 -3.58 11.90 3.76
C GLY A 99 -3.03 11.16 2.54
N MET A 100 -1.90 10.45 2.69
CA MET A 100 -1.16 9.87 1.58
C MET A 100 -0.81 8.41 1.87
N CYS A 101 -1.17 7.51 0.95
CA CYS A 101 -0.77 6.10 1.04
C CYS A 101 0.60 5.88 0.37
N PRO A 102 1.33 4.81 0.71
CA PRO A 102 2.62 4.49 0.10
C PRO A 102 2.55 4.33 -1.44
N GLY A 103 1.47 3.76 -1.97
CA GLY A 103 1.28 3.56 -3.41
C GLY A 103 1.22 4.89 -4.18
N PRO A 104 0.25 5.78 -3.88
CA PRO A 104 0.18 7.11 -4.47
C PRO A 104 1.41 7.96 -4.21
N ALA A 105 2.08 7.84 -3.06
CA ALA A 105 3.31 8.56 -2.77
C ALA A 105 4.40 8.25 -3.82
N VAL A 106 4.60 6.99 -4.19
CA VAL A 106 5.58 6.61 -5.23
C VAL A 106 5.20 7.21 -6.59
N VAL A 107 3.91 7.21 -6.95
CA VAL A 107 3.43 7.82 -8.20
C VAL A 107 3.64 9.34 -8.19
N LEU A 108 3.33 10.01 -7.08
CA LEU A 108 3.48 11.45 -6.91
C LEU A 108 4.95 11.90 -6.92
N VAL A 109 5.86 11.10 -6.37
CA VAL A 109 7.31 11.34 -6.50
C VAL A 109 7.72 11.27 -7.97
N GLY A 110 7.23 10.27 -8.71
CA GLY A 110 7.43 10.20 -10.17
C GLY A 110 6.84 11.38 -10.93
N ALA A 111 5.77 11.99 -10.40
CA ALA A 111 5.14 13.20 -10.94
C ALA A 111 5.82 14.52 -10.47
N GLY A 112 6.88 14.45 -9.66
CA GLY A 112 7.65 15.62 -9.21
C GLY A 112 7.12 16.31 -7.95
N SER A 113 6.26 15.67 -7.15
CA SER A 113 5.79 16.25 -5.87
C SER A 113 6.89 16.24 -4.81
N ALA A 114 7.22 17.44 -4.30
CA ALA A 114 8.15 17.61 -3.19
C ALA A 114 7.61 17.01 -1.87
N GLU A 115 6.31 17.18 -1.62
CA GLU A 115 5.63 16.67 -0.42
C GLU A 115 5.67 15.13 -0.38
N ALA A 116 5.37 14.49 -1.52
CA ALA A 116 5.45 13.04 -1.63
C ALA A 116 6.89 12.53 -1.49
N SER A 117 7.88 13.31 -1.93
CA SER A 117 9.30 12.96 -1.79
C SER A 117 9.71 12.97 -0.31
N ILE A 118 9.30 14.00 0.44
CA ILE A 118 9.54 14.07 1.89
C ILE A 118 8.87 12.90 2.61
N PHE A 119 7.60 12.61 2.28
CA PHE A 119 6.87 11.48 2.85
C PHE A 119 7.57 10.15 2.57
N LEU A 120 7.97 9.91 1.32
CA LEU A 120 8.64 8.67 0.90
C LEU A 120 9.97 8.49 1.63
N ILE A 121 10.79 9.54 1.73
CA ILE A 121 12.06 9.50 2.46
C ILE A 121 11.82 9.20 3.94
N ALA A 122 10.87 9.89 4.59
CA ALA A 122 10.53 9.66 5.99
C ALA A 122 10.05 8.22 6.23
N MET A 123 9.22 7.68 5.33
CA MET A 123 8.74 6.30 5.38
C MET A 123 9.90 5.30 5.27
N LEU A 124 10.79 5.48 4.30
CA LEU A 124 11.95 4.61 4.11
C LEU A 124 12.93 4.67 5.29
N LEU A 125 13.17 5.85 5.86
CA LEU A 125 13.97 6.02 7.07
C LEU A 125 13.33 5.28 8.25
N GLY A 126 12.03 5.43 8.46
CA GLY A 126 11.31 4.71 9.52
C GLY A 126 11.40 3.19 9.37
N MET A 127 11.23 2.68 8.14
CA MET A 127 11.38 1.25 7.84
C MET A 127 12.81 0.76 8.11
N GLY A 128 13.83 1.50 7.67
CA GLY A 128 15.24 1.13 7.90
C GLY A 128 15.65 1.16 9.38
N ILE A 129 15.15 2.14 10.14
CA ILE A 129 15.36 2.20 11.59
C ILE A 129 14.69 1.00 12.27
N TYR A 130 13.45 0.68 11.89
CA TYR A 130 12.75 -0.48 12.46
C TYR A 130 13.46 -1.80 12.15
N GLU A 131 13.88 -1.99 10.89
CA GLU A 131 14.59 -3.20 10.46
C GLU A 131 15.92 -3.36 11.21
N THR A 132 16.70 -2.29 11.37
CA THR A 132 17.97 -2.34 12.11
C THR A 132 17.77 -2.59 13.60
N LEU A 133 16.73 -2.04 14.22
CA LEU A 133 16.38 -2.31 15.61
C LEU A 133 15.89 -3.74 15.81
N GLN A 134 15.13 -4.28 14.85
CA GLN A 134 14.64 -5.65 14.89
C GLN A 134 15.76 -6.66 14.64
N ALA A 135 16.68 -6.39 13.72
CA ALA A 135 17.86 -7.23 13.46
C ALA A 135 18.83 -7.30 14.65
N ARG A 136 18.79 -6.30 15.55
CA ARG A 136 19.58 -6.28 16.79
C ARG A 136 18.95 -7.05 17.96
N ARG A 137 17.72 -7.53 17.80
CA ARG A 137 16.93 -8.17 18.85
C ARG A 137 16.83 -9.67 18.64
#